data_AF-A0AAQ2XVA9-F1
#
_entry.id   AF-A0AAQ2XVA9-F1
#
_cell.length_a   1.000
_cell.length_b   1.000
_cell.length_c   1.000
_cell.angle_alpha   90.00
_cell.angle_beta   90.00
_cell.angle_gamma   90.00
#
_symmetry.space_group_name_H-M   'P 1'
#
loop_
_entity.id
_entity.type
_entity.pdbx_description
1 polymer ?
#
loop_
_entity_poly.entity_id
_entity_poly.type
_entity_poly.pdbx_seq_one_letter_code
_entity_poly.pdbx_strand_id
1 'polypeptide(L)' 'MVETNDYQMAIDLLCCHLGISEDEAKQQLGISTDAHMSKRVAETQQALMGLSQEK' A
#
# COMPACT_ATOMS: atom_id res chain seq x y z
N MET A 1 -0.46 -17.63 -17.12
CA MET A 1 -1.40 -16.62 -16.60
C MET A 1 -2.21 -17.26 -15.48
N VAL A 2 -1.54 -17.57 -14.37
CA VAL A 2 -2.06 -18.20 -13.14
C VAL A 2 -1.28 -17.53 -12.01
N GLU A 3 -1.56 -16.25 -11.78
CA GLU A 3 -0.89 -15.48 -10.71
C GLU A 3 -1.89 -14.66 -9.89
N THR A 4 -3.15 -14.58 -10.30
CA THR A 4 -4.19 -13.81 -9.61
C THR A 4 -5.06 -14.65 -8.67
N ASN A 5 -4.96 -15.99 -8.71
CA ASN A 5 -5.75 -16.89 -7.86
C ASN A 5 -5.01 -17.32 -6.59
N ASP A 6 -3.68 -17.37 -6.61
CA ASP A 6 -2.86 -17.87 -5.48
C ASP A 6 -2.94 -17.02 -4.21
N TYR A 7 -3.17 -15.71 -4.35
CA TYR A 7 -3.15 -14.81 -3.19
C TYR A 7 -4.48 -14.71 -2.45
N GLN A 8 -5.59 -15.21 -2.99
CA GLN A 8 -6.91 -15.06 -2.37
C GLN A 8 -6.96 -15.72 -0.99
N MET A 9 -6.37 -16.91 -0.82
CA MET A 9 -6.30 -17.58 0.48
C MET A 9 -5.43 -16.80 1.48
N ALA A 10 -4.32 -16.19 1.04
CA ALA A 10 -3.46 -15.38 1.90
C ALA A 10 -4.17 -14.07 2.31
N ILE A 11 -4.93 -13.47 1.40
CA ILE A 11 -5.76 -12.30 1.64
C ILE A 11 -6.86 -12.64 2.65
N ASP A 12 -7.62 -13.71 2.45
CA ASP A 12 -8.67 -14.15 3.36
C ASP A 12 -8.13 -14.43 4.77
N LEU A 13 -6.96 -15.07 4.86
CA LEU A 13 -6.31 -15.34 6.14
C LEU A 13 -5.94 -14.04 6.87
N LEU A 14 -5.38 -13.06 6.15
CA LEU A 14 -5.01 -11.76 6.71
C LEU A 14 -6.24 -10.95 7.13
N CYS A 15 -7.28 -10.93 6.30
CA CYS A 15 -8.53 -10.25 6.60
C CYS A 15 -9.20 -10.84 7.86
N CYS A 16 -9.25 -12.17 7.97
CA CYS A 16 -9.85 -12.83 9.13
C CYS A 16 -8.98 -12.72 10.39
N HIS A 17 -7.66 -12.76 10.26
CA HIS A 17 -6.74 -12.77 11.40
C HIS A 17 -6.48 -11.37 11.98
N LEU A 18 -6.35 -10.37 11.11
CA LEU A 18 -6.00 -9.00 11.48
C LEU A 18 -7.20 -8.04 11.47
N GLY A 19 -8.35 -8.47 10.92
CA GLY A 19 -9.54 -7.62 10.79
C GLY A 19 -9.36 -6.47 9.81
N ILE A 20 -8.41 -6.60 8.87
CA ILE A 20 -8.06 -5.58 7.88
C ILE A 20 -8.84 -5.80 6.57
N SER A 21 -8.94 -4.75 5.78
CA SER A 21 -9.56 -4.80 4.46
C SER A 21 -8.70 -5.55 3.44
N GLU A 22 -9.32 -5.97 2.34
CA GLU A 22 -8.63 -6.67 1.24
C GLU A 22 -7.49 -5.82 0.65
N ASP A 23 -7.67 -4.50 0.57
CA ASP A 23 -6.65 -3.57 0.07
C ASP A 23 -5.43 -3.52 1.01
N GLU A 24 -5.66 -3.47 2.32
CA GLU A 24 -4.60 -3.51 3.32
C GLU A 24 -3.87 -4.86 3.32
N ALA A 25 -4.59 -5.96 3.14
CA ALA A 25 -3.99 -7.28 2.98
C ALA A 25 -3.11 -7.35 1.71
N LYS A 26 -3.58 -6.80 0.58
CA LYS A 26 -2.80 -6.71 -0.66
C LYS A 26 -1.56 -5.81 -0.52
N GLN A 27 -1.65 -4.73 0.25
CA GLN A 27 -0.50 -3.89 0.59
C GLN A 27 0.52 -4.68 1.42
N GLN A 28 0.08 -5.42 2.43
CA GLN A 28 0.98 -6.24 3.26
C GLN A 28 1.62 -7.40 2.50
N LEU A 29 0.90 -7.98 1.54
CA LEU A 29 1.43 -9.03 0.65
C LEU A 29 2.34 -8.49 -0.47
N GLY A 30 2.50 -7.16 -0.58
CA GLY A 30 3.30 -6.53 -1.62
C GLY A 30 2.70 -6.62 -3.03
N ILE A 31 1.39 -6.89 -3.12
CA ILE A 31 0.64 -7.04 -4.38
C ILE A 31 0.19 -5.68 -4.91
N SER A 32 -0.04 -4.71 -4.03
CA SER A 32 -0.43 -3.34 -4.41
C SER A 32 0.80 -2.46 -4.61
N THR A 33 1.20 -2.24 -5.87
CA THR A 33 2.47 -1.57 -6.20
C THR A 33 2.38 -0.10 -6.62
N ASP A 34 1.22 0.43 -7.05
CA ASP A 34 1.21 1.72 -7.77
C ASP A 34 0.69 2.92 -6.95
N ALA A 35 -0.47 2.79 -6.30
CA ALA A 35 -1.13 3.91 -5.62
C ALA A 35 -0.34 4.40 -4.39
N HIS A 36 0.28 3.49 -3.65
CA HIS A 36 1.02 3.82 -2.43
C HIS A 36 2.37 4.49 -2.72
N MET A 37 3.02 4.13 -3.84
CA MET A 37 4.27 4.78 -4.26
C MET A 37 4.01 6.22 -4.68
N SER A 38 2.94 6.46 -5.45
CA SER A 38 2.54 7.82 -5.85
C SER A 38 2.19 8.70 -4.64
N LYS A 39 1.44 8.16 -3.66
CA LYS A 39 1.15 8.86 -2.40
C LYS A 39 2.42 9.20 -1.62
N ARG A 40 3.32 8.23 -1.43
CA ARG A 40 4.58 8.43 -0.71
C ARG A 40 5.48 9.47 -1.41
N VAL A 41 5.51 9.47 -2.74
CA VAL A 41 6.22 10.46 -3.54
C VAL A 41 5.60 11.85 -3.36
N ALA A 42 4.27 11.96 -3.38
CA ALA A 42 3.58 13.23 -3.16
C ALA A 42 3.81 13.79 -1.74
N GLU A 43 3.71 12.95 -0.70
CA GLU A 43 4.00 13.32 0.69
C GLU A 43 5.44 13.78 0.87
N THR A 44 6.39 13.08 0.23
CA THR A 44 7.81 13.44 0.27
C THR A 44 8.07 14.78 -0.42
N GLN A 45 7.46 15.01 -1.59
CA GLN A 45 7.56 16.29 -2.30
C GLN A 45 6.98 17.45 -1.49
N GLN A 46 5.82 17.25 -0.84
CA GLN A 46 5.21 18.25 0.03
C GLN A 46 6.10 18.58 1.24
N ALA A 47 6.69 17.57 1.89
CA ALA A 47 7.61 17.76 3.00
C ALA A 47 8.87 18.55 2.59
N LEU A 48 9.48 18.23 1.44
CA LEU A 48 10.65 18.93 0.92
C LEU A 48 10.35 20.40 0.54
N MET A 49 9.19 20.67 -0.05
CA MET A 49 8.77 22.03 -0.39
C MET A 49 8.45 22.87 0.86
N GLY A 50 7.84 22.27 1.89
CA GLY A 50 7.54 22.95 3.16
C GLY A 50 8.81 23.36 3.93
N LEU A 51 9.85 22.54 3.90
CA LEU A 51 11.16 22.84 4.50
C LEU A 51 11.90 24.00 3.81
N SER A 52 11.52 24.35 2.59
CA SER A 52 12.14 25.43 1.81
C SER A 52 11.53 26.81 2.10
N GLN A 53 10.49 26.89 2.94
CA GLN A 53 9.73 28.12 3.22
C GLN A 53 10.00 28.75 4.60
N GLU A 54 10.85 28.15 5.44
CA GLU A 54 11.30 28.80 6.67
C GLU A 54 12.39 29.84 6.35
N LYS A 55 11.99 31.11 6.37
CA LYS A 55 12.86 32.29 6.28
C LYS A 55 12.54 33.26 7.40
#